data_AF-A0A934YMG4-F1
#
_entry.id   AF-A0A934YMG4-F1
#
_cell.length_a   1.000
_cell.length_b   1.000
_cell.length_c   1.000
_cell.angle_alpha   90.00
_cell.angle_beta   90.00
_cell.angle_gamma   90.00
#
_symmetry.space_group_name_H-M   'P 1'
#
loop_
_entity.id
_entity.type
_entity.pdbx_description
1 polymer ?
#
loop_
_entity_poly.entity_id
_entity_poly.type
_entity_poly.pdbx_seq_one_letter_code
_entity_poly.pdbx_strand_id
1 'polypeptide(L)'
;MNAVQWVARWLSRLLPRQERAHPWENYPLAPETRVILQLAAGDALGYDQLHATPERVLLAALEDEAVEAWLRDGTPGAVEAAREALLPVLASPAVAAEARAGAPSPRVGHMLSHAFERTRRRGATVMSRGDLVAGLGATEGETARLLAGCALRAVLDVSPRDDLPEEAEVEDAEVAVYVLNDDTSTMEDVLHILAHGFDLPGRRAYHRMLTTHYRGRAHVGTYPRARAEERLAEATRHAAERFCLIRFHRGKVLGPPYR
;
A
#
# COMPACT_ATOMS: atom_id res chain seq x y z
N MET A 1 -12.27 13.13 14.37
CA MET A 1 -10.87 13.57 14.24
C MET A 1 -10.16 13.11 15.49
N ASN A 2 -9.25 12.14 15.39
CA ASN A 2 -8.57 11.58 16.57
C ASN A 2 -7.39 12.48 17.01
N ALA A 3 -6.82 12.20 18.18
CA ALA A 3 -5.74 13.00 18.75
C ALA A 3 -4.52 13.11 17.80
N VAL A 4 -4.21 12.03 17.07
CA VAL A 4 -3.13 12.00 16.07
C VAL A 4 -3.38 12.97 14.91
N GLN A 5 -4.60 12.97 14.36
CA GLN A 5 -5.00 13.92 13.32
C GLN A 5 -4.98 15.38 13.82
N TRP A 6 -5.29 15.63 15.09
CA TRP A 6 -5.24 16.96 15.69
C TRP A 6 -3.78 17.44 15.88
N VAL A 7 -2.89 16.57 16.37
CA VAL A 7 -1.45 16.86 16.56
C VAL A 7 -0.76 17.11 15.22
N ALA A 8 -1.00 16.30 14.18
CA ALA A 8 -0.44 16.53 12.84
C ALA A 8 -0.89 17.88 12.25
N ARG A 9 -2.14 18.27 12.47
CA ARG A 9 -2.70 19.56 12.03
C ARG A 9 -2.20 20.74 12.85
N TRP A 10 -1.82 20.52 14.10
CA TRP A 10 -1.24 21.53 14.98
C TRP A 10 0.25 21.74 14.68
N LEU A 11 1.02 20.66 14.50
CA LEU A 11 2.43 20.69 14.12
C LEU A 11 2.64 21.35 12.75
N SER A 12 1.78 21.06 11.76
CA SER A 12 1.83 21.71 10.43
C SER A 12 1.56 23.21 10.45
N ARG A 13 1.00 23.78 11.55
CA ARG A 13 0.80 25.22 11.73
C ARG A 13 1.95 25.91 12.46
N LEU A 14 2.76 25.16 13.21
CA LEU A 14 3.83 25.70 14.04
C LEU A 14 5.21 25.62 13.38
N LEU A 15 5.38 24.77 12.37
CA LEU A 15 6.59 24.77 11.58
C LEU A 15 6.60 26.01 10.67
N PRO A 16 7.64 26.87 10.73
CA PRO A 16 7.80 27.95 9.77
C PRO A 16 7.69 27.36 8.36
N ARG A 17 6.95 28.03 7.47
CA ARG A 17 6.86 27.79 6.02
C ARG A 17 8.20 27.94 5.28
N GLN A 18 9.33 27.69 5.94
CA GLN A 18 10.60 27.51 5.26
C GLN A 18 10.42 26.34 4.30
N GLU A 19 10.54 26.67 3.02
CA GLU A 19 10.27 25.90 1.80
C GLU A 19 11.17 24.66 1.69
N ARG A 20 11.14 23.77 2.68
CA ARG A 20 11.74 22.45 2.57
C ARG A 20 10.65 21.53 2.06
N ALA A 21 10.45 21.56 0.74
CA ALA A 21 9.65 20.56 0.07
C ALA A 21 10.14 19.19 0.53
N HIS A 22 9.32 18.50 1.32
CA HIS A 22 9.71 17.18 1.78
C HIS A 22 9.79 16.25 0.56
N PRO A 23 10.76 15.32 0.51
CA PRO A 23 10.95 14.47 -0.67
C PRO A 23 9.69 13.67 -1.04
N TRP A 24 8.80 13.42 -0.06
CA TRP A 24 7.56 12.69 -0.25
C TRP A 24 6.37 13.52 -0.78
N GLU A 25 6.49 14.84 -0.90
CA GLU A 25 5.38 15.69 -1.41
C GLU A 25 5.02 15.39 -2.88
N ASN A 26 5.99 14.84 -3.62
CA ASN A 26 5.80 14.45 -5.03
C ASN A 26 5.17 13.06 -5.20
N TYR A 27 4.93 12.32 -4.11
CA TYR A 27 4.36 10.98 -4.16
C TYR A 27 2.86 11.01 -3.85
N PRO A 28 2.04 10.19 -4.56
CA PRO A 28 0.63 10.09 -4.25
C PRO A 28 0.46 9.22 -2.99
N LEU A 29 0.44 9.85 -1.82
CA LEU A 29 0.34 9.15 -0.53
C LEU A 29 -1.10 9.04 -0.05
N ALA A 30 -1.46 7.89 0.54
CA ALA A 30 -2.70 7.78 1.31
C ALA A 30 -2.63 8.72 2.53
N PRO A 31 -3.76 9.24 3.03
CA PRO A 31 -3.77 10.13 4.19
C PRO A 31 -3.03 9.55 5.40
N GLU A 32 -3.20 8.26 5.68
CA GLU A 32 -2.61 7.55 6.81
C GLU A 32 -1.09 7.38 6.61
N THR A 33 -0.65 7.02 5.40
CA THR A 33 0.78 6.96 5.03
C THR A 33 1.46 8.31 5.20
N ARG A 34 0.76 9.40 4.85
CA ARG A 34 1.27 10.77 5.03
C ARG A 34 1.44 11.12 6.51
N VAL A 35 0.55 10.67 7.39
CA VAL A 35 0.68 10.89 8.84
C VAL A 35 1.97 10.26 9.36
N ILE A 36 2.29 9.01 8.98
CA ILE A 36 3.54 8.35 9.39
C ILE A 36 4.77 9.18 9.00
N LEU A 37 4.83 9.65 7.75
CA LEU A 37 5.96 10.46 7.26
C LEU A 37 6.04 11.82 7.97
N GLN A 38 4.91 12.43 8.27
CA GLN A 38 4.85 13.69 9.03
C GLN A 38 5.29 13.52 10.48
N LEU A 39 4.91 12.43 11.14
CA LEU A 39 5.35 12.10 12.49
C LEU A 39 6.87 11.87 12.52
N ALA A 40 7.41 11.09 11.58
CA ALA A 40 8.85 10.88 11.46
C ALA A 40 9.63 12.19 11.24
N ALA A 41 9.08 13.11 10.44
CA ALA A 41 9.67 14.43 10.21
C ALA A 41 9.61 15.32 11.45
N GLY A 42 8.48 15.34 12.16
CA GLY A 42 8.31 16.10 13.40
C GLY A 42 9.23 15.59 14.51
N ASP A 43 9.36 14.27 14.62
CA ASP A 43 10.28 13.61 15.55
C ASP A 43 11.74 13.98 15.24
N ALA A 44 12.17 13.94 13.97
CA ALA A 44 13.52 14.39 13.57
C ALA A 44 13.83 15.82 14.03
N LEU A 45 12.89 16.75 13.85
CA LEU A 45 13.05 18.15 14.26
C LEU A 45 13.20 18.30 15.77
N GLY A 46 12.54 17.46 16.57
CA GLY A 46 12.70 17.42 18.02
C GLY A 46 14.12 17.12 18.50
N TYR A 47 14.95 16.51 17.64
CA TYR A 47 16.35 16.17 17.90
C TYR A 47 17.35 17.06 17.16
N ASP A 48 16.92 18.25 16.71
CA ASP A 48 17.74 19.17 15.91
C ASP A 48 18.29 18.49 14.64
N GLN A 49 17.42 17.76 13.95
CA GLN A 49 17.69 17.13 12.67
C GLN A 49 16.80 17.75 11.59
N LEU A 50 17.36 17.97 10.39
CA LEU A 50 16.70 18.67 9.30
C LEU A 50 15.78 17.75 8.48
N HIS A 51 16.05 16.44 8.49
CA HIS A 51 15.34 15.46 7.67
C HIS A 51 15.10 14.16 8.44
N ALA A 52 13.97 13.51 8.14
CA ALA A 52 13.72 12.15 8.60
C ALA A 52 14.69 11.16 7.93
N THR A 53 15.04 10.10 8.65
CA THR A 53 15.77 8.92 8.12
C THR A 53 14.83 7.72 8.06
N PRO A 54 15.18 6.63 7.35
CA PRO A 54 14.35 5.41 7.34
C PRO A 54 14.09 4.87 8.75
N GLU A 55 15.04 5.01 9.67
CA GLU A 55 14.89 4.59 11.06
C GLU A 55 13.75 5.34 11.76
N ARG A 56 13.66 6.66 11.58
CA ARG A 56 12.55 7.44 12.16
C ARG A 56 11.22 7.14 11.48
N VAL A 57 11.23 6.85 10.18
CA VAL A 57 10.03 6.41 9.46
C VAL A 57 9.57 5.05 9.97
N LEU A 58 10.50 4.12 10.25
CA LEU A 58 10.17 2.85 10.88
C LEU A 58 9.60 3.04 12.29
N LEU A 59 10.22 3.89 13.12
CA LEU A 59 9.69 4.18 14.46
C LEU A 59 8.25 4.70 14.40
N ALA A 60 7.98 5.70 13.56
CA ALA A 60 6.65 6.25 13.36
C ALA A 60 5.67 5.20 12.78
N ALA A 61 6.13 4.31 11.91
CA ALA A 61 5.30 3.23 11.39
C ALA A 61 4.95 2.21 12.48
N LEU A 62 5.88 1.87 13.38
CA LEU A 62 5.63 0.97 14.50
C LEU A 62 4.63 1.55 15.51
N GLU A 63 4.40 2.86 15.51
CA GLU A 63 3.39 3.58 16.31
C GLU A 63 2.02 3.66 15.64
N ASP A 64 1.90 3.31 14.36
CA ASP A 64 0.60 3.19 13.70
C ASP A 64 -0.08 1.88 14.12
N GLU A 65 -1.26 1.98 14.73
CA GLU A 65 -2.00 0.84 15.29
C GLU A 65 -2.21 -0.30 14.27
N ALA A 66 -2.42 0.02 12.98
CA ALA A 66 -2.63 -1.01 11.97
C ALA A 66 -1.33 -1.72 11.58
N VAL A 67 -0.23 -0.97 11.44
CA VAL A 67 1.09 -1.55 11.17
C VAL A 67 1.54 -2.41 12.34
N GLU A 68 1.32 -1.94 13.57
CA GLU A 68 1.58 -2.71 14.79
C GLU A 68 0.78 -4.02 14.82
N ALA A 69 -0.53 -3.96 14.53
CA ALA A 69 -1.38 -5.15 14.47
C ALA A 69 -0.87 -6.14 13.41
N TRP A 70 -0.53 -5.69 12.21
CA TRP A 70 0.00 -6.55 11.14
C TRP A 70 1.29 -7.28 11.54
N LEU A 71 2.20 -6.58 12.22
CA LEU A 71 3.46 -7.15 12.66
C LEU A 71 3.26 -8.14 13.81
N ARG A 72 2.36 -7.83 14.75
CA ARG A 72 2.04 -8.70 15.88
C ARG A 72 1.40 -10.02 15.43
N ASP A 73 0.52 -9.97 14.42
CA ASP A 73 -0.10 -11.18 13.84
C ASP A 73 0.94 -12.08 13.16
N GLY A 74 1.97 -11.49 12.56
CA GLY A 74 3.05 -12.24 11.90
C GLY A 74 4.06 -12.86 12.88
N THR A 75 4.44 -12.13 13.93
CA THR A 75 5.40 -12.61 14.95
C THR A 75 5.15 -11.89 16.28
N PRO A 76 4.58 -12.58 17.29
CA PRO A 76 4.38 -12.00 18.62
C PRO A 76 5.69 -11.45 19.21
N GLY A 77 5.67 -10.22 19.73
CA GLY A 77 6.84 -9.55 20.32
C GLY A 77 7.79 -8.89 19.33
N ALA A 78 7.55 -9.02 18.01
CA ALA A 78 8.43 -8.43 17.00
C ALA A 78 8.43 -6.90 17.02
N VAL A 79 7.30 -6.27 17.34
CA VAL A 79 7.20 -4.80 17.41
C VAL A 79 8.05 -4.26 18.55
N GLU A 80 7.93 -4.84 19.73
CA GLU A 80 8.66 -4.44 20.93
C GLU A 80 10.17 -4.66 20.72
N ALA A 81 10.56 -5.82 20.18
CA ALA A 81 11.95 -6.11 19.84
C ALA A 81 12.51 -5.14 18.79
N ALA A 82 11.74 -4.81 17.75
CA ALA A 82 12.15 -3.84 16.73
C ALA A 82 12.33 -2.44 17.32
N ARG A 83 11.42 -1.99 18.20
CA ARG A 83 11.53 -0.70 18.89
C ARG A 83 12.78 -0.63 19.76
N GLU A 84 13.01 -1.63 20.60
CA GLU A 84 14.19 -1.70 21.47
C GLU A 84 15.50 -1.68 20.67
N ALA A 85 15.55 -2.44 19.58
CA ALA A 85 16.72 -2.51 18.73
C ALA A 85 16.94 -1.23 17.89
N LEU A 86 15.88 -0.45 17.62
CA LEU A 86 15.96 0.80 16.86
C LEU A 86 16.52 1.97 17.68
N LEU A 87 16.31 2.00 19.00
CA LEU A 87 16.81 3.05 19.89
C LEU A 87 18.33 3.31 19.78
N PRO A 88 19.22 2.31 19.87
CA PRO A 88 20.65 2.55 19.72
C PRO A 88 21.03 3.02 18.30
N VAL A 89 20.26 2.64 17.27
CA VAL A 89 20.49 3.05 15.87
C VAL A 89 20.16 4.53 15.68
N LEU A 90 19.03 4.98 16.23
CA LEU A 90 18.61 6.39 16.22
C LEU A 90 19.60 7.30 16.95
N ALA A 91 20.24 6.79 18.01
CA ALA A 91 21.29 7.48 18.74
C ALA A 91 22.65 7.47 18.02
N SER A 92 22.80 6.72 16.91
CA SER A 92 24.08 6.58 16.24
C SER A 92 24.52 7.90 15.57
N PRO A 93 25.83 8.24 15.60
CA PRO A 93 26.35 9.43 14.93
C PRO A 93 26.09 9.43 13.43
N ALA A 94 26.04 8.26 12.79
CA ALA A 94 25.79 8.12 11.36
C ALA A 94 24.37 8.58 10.98
N VAL A 95 23.35 8.11 11.71
CA VAL A 95 21.96 8.53 11.52
C VAL A 95 21.79 10.01 11.83
N ALA A 96 22.40 10.49 12.91
CA ALA A 96 22.34 11.91 13.25
C ALA A 96 23.02 12.81 12.20
N ALA A 97 24.15 12.38 11.62
CA ALA A 97 24.84 13.11 10.56
C ALA A 97 24.02 13.15 9.27
N GLU A 98 23.42 12.03 8.87
CA GLU A 98 22.51 11.97 7.71
C GLU A 98 21.31 12.90 7.91
N ALA A 99 20.69 12.84 9.09
CA ALA A 99 19.50 13.63 9.41
C ALA A 99 19.79 15.14 9.49
N ARG A 100 21.02 15.54 9.82
CA ARG A 100 21.48 16.94 9.86
C ARG A 100 22.03 17.45 8.54
N ALA A 101 22.18 16.59 7.53
CA ALA A 101 22.64 17.01 6.22
C ALA A 101 21.70 18.09 5.66
N GLY A 102 22.23 19.06 4.92
CA GLY A 102 21.42 20.12 4.31
C GLY A 102 20.51 19.66 3.16
N ALA A 103 20.51 18.36 2.85
CA ALA A 103 19.73 17.74 1.77
C ALA A 103 18.90 16.56 2.32
N PRO A 104 17.73 16.26 1.71
CA PRO A 104 16.92 15.11 2.11
C PRO A 104 17.71 13.80 2.12
N SER A 105 17.42 12.93 3.10
CA SER A 105 18.04 11.61 3.21
C SER A 105 17.90 10.84 1.88
N PRO A 106 19.01 10.46 1.22
CA PRO A 106 18.97 9.63 0.02
C PRO A 106 18.30 8.28 0.28
N ARG A 107 18.44 7.75 1.50
CA ARG A 107 17.84 6.48 1.92
C ARG A 107 16.32 6.59 2.00
N VAL A 108 15.77 7.70 2.48
CA VAL A 108 14.32 7.99 2.40
C VAL A 108 13.87 8.09 0.94
N GLY A 109 14.66 8.70 0.06
CA GLY A 109 14.37 8.75 -1.37
C GLY A 109 14.29 7.35 -2.01
N HIS A 110 15.25 6.47 -1.70
CA HIS A 110 15.25 5.07 -2.16
C HIS A 110 14.07 4.29 -1.57
N MET A 111 13.80 4.44 -0.27
CA MET A 111 12.65 3.85 0.41
C MET A 111 11.33 4.19 -0.29
N LEU A 112 11.09 5.49 -0.55
CA LEU A 112 9.88 5.97 -1.22
C LEU A 112 9.80 5.49 -2.66
N SER A 113 10.93 5.39 -3.36
CA SER A 113 10.99 4.85 -4.71
C SER A 113 10.60 3.36 -4.73
N HIS A 114 11.08 2.56 -3.78
CA HIS A 114 10.68 1.16 -3.63
C HIS A 114 9.20 1.02 -3.23
N ALA A 115 8.74 1.84 -2.29
CA ALA A 115 7.33 1.87 -1.90
C ALA A 115 6.44 2.20 -3.10
N PHE A 116 6.81 3.21 -3.89
CA PHE A 116 6.06 3.65 -5.06
C PHE A 116 6.10 2.63 -6.19
N GLU A 117 7.24 2.00 -6.43
CA GLU A 117 7.36 0.90 -7.38
C GLU A 117 6.45 -0.26 -6.98
N ARG A 118 6.36 -0.58 -5.68
CA ARG A 118 5.39 -1.56 -5.17
C ARG A 118 3.94 -1.08 -5.37
N THR A 119 3.63 0.18 -5.07
CA THR A 119 2.31 0.77 -5.35
C THR A 119 1.93 0.56 -6.82
N ARG A 120 2.85 0.84 -7.75
CA ARG A 120 2.67 0.66 -9.20
C ARG A 120 2.49 -0.79 -9.60
N ARG A 121 3.28 -1.72 -9.05
CA ARG A 121 3.12 -3.17 -9.30
C ARG A 121 1.80 -3.73 -8.80
N ARG A 122 1.24 -3.13 -7.75
CA ARG A 122 -0.12 -3.43 -7.28
C ARG A 122 -1.20 -2.73 -8.11
N GLY A 123 -0.79 -1.94 -9.10
CA GLY A 123 -1.61 -1.02 -9.89
C GLY A 123 -2.29 0.09 -9.09
N ALA A 124 -1.96 0.28 -7.81
CA ALA A 124 -2.57 1.34 -7.03
C ALA A 124 -2.10 2.72 -7.52
N THR A 125 -2.97 3.73 -7.41
CA THR A 125 -2.59 5.13 -7.69
C THR A 125 -2.03 5.84 -6.46
N VAL A 126 -2.20 5.25 -5.28
CA VAL A 126 -1.92 5.86 -3.98
C VAL A 126 -1.14 4.87 -3.11
N MET A 127 -0.02 5.33 -2.55
CA MET A 127 0.88 4.58 -1.70
C MET A 127 0.27 4.35 -0.32
N SER A 128 0.11 3.08 0.05
CA SER A 128 -0.45 2.68 1.34
C SER A 128 0.62 2.54 2.43
N ARG A 129 0.20 2.32 3.68
CA ARG A 129 1.10 1.97 4.80
C ARG A 129 1.91 0.72 4.50
N GLY A 130 1.28 -0.30 3.91
CA GLY A 130 1.94 -1.54 3.50
C GLY A 130 3.03 -1.31 2.44
N ASP A 131 2.81 -0.39 1.49
CA ASP A 131 3.87 -0.01 0.55
C ASP A 131 5.04 0.66 1.25
N LEU A 132 4.76 1.58 2.18
CA LEU A 132 5.77 2.29 2.93
C LEU A 132 6.63 1.32 3.76
N VAL A 133 6.01 0.37 4.47
CA VAL A 133 6.73 -0.65 5.25
C VAL A 133 7.53 -1.61 4.34
N ALA A 134 6.98 -1.99 3.18
CA ALA A 134 7.73 -2.76 2.20
C ALA A 134 8.93 -1.97 1.63
N GLY A 135 8.76 -0.66 1.40
CA GLY A 135 9.84 0.25 1.01
C GLY A 135 10.93 0.35 2.07
N LEU A 136 10.56 0.40 3.36
CA LEU A 136 11.50 0.32 4.47
C LEU A 136 12.28 -1.00 4.47
N GLY A 137 11.61 -2.12 4.25
CA GLY A 137 12.24 -3.44 4.14
C GLY A 137 13.20 -3.59 2.96
N ALA A 138 13.05 -2.75 1.92
CA ALA A 138 13.93 -2.71 0.76
C ALA A 138 15.12 -1.76 0.93
N THR A 139 15.16 -0.93 1.98
CA THR A 139 16.32 -0.06 2.24
C THR A 139 17.52 -0.86 2.72
N GLU A 140 18.73 -0.44 2.38
CA GLU A 140 19.93 -1.04 2.99
C GLU A 140 20.08 -0.60 4.46
N GLY A 141 20.74 -1.46 5.24
CA GLY A 141 21.17 -1.18 6.61
C GLY A 141 20.26 -1.76 7.69
N GLU A 142 20.28 -1.14 8.85
CA GLU A 142 19.70 -1.72 10.07
C GLU A 142 18.17 -1.77 10.01
N THR A 143 17.53 -0.79 9.38
CA THR A 143 16.07 -0.77 9.16
C THR A 143 15.56 -2.05 8.47
N ALA A 144 16.21 -2.49 7.39
CA ALA A 144 15.83 -3.74 6.73
C ALA A 144 16.16 -4.99 7.54
N ARG A 145 17.27 -5.00 8.30
CA ARG A 145 17.60 -6.13 9.19
C ARG A 145 16.54 -6.31 10.28
N LEU A 146 16.13 -5.22 10.91
CA LEU A 146 15.09 -5.22 11.93
C LEU A 146 13.76 -5.71 11.36
N LEU A 147 13.39 -5.23 10.17
CA LEU A 147 12.18 -5.67 9.48
C LEU A 147 12.25 -7.13 9.03
N ALA A 148 13.41 -7.61 8.58
CA ALA A 148 13.60 -9.02 8.22
C ALA A 148 13.37 -9.97 9.41
N GLY A 149 13.71 -9.53 10.63
CA GLY A 149 13.42 -10.25 11.88
C GLY A 149 11.93 -10.32 12.24
N CYS A 150 11.10 -9.43 11.71
CA CYS A 150 9.67 -9.33 12.04
C CYS A 150 8.76 -10.24 11.19
N ALA A 151 9.30 -11.34 10.65
CA ALA A 151 8.61 -12.18 9.64
C ALA A 151 7.96 -11.34 8.53
N LEU A 152 8.78 -10.48 7.91
CA LEU A 152 8.43 -9.58 6.80
C LEU A 152 7.63 -10.26 5.67
N ARG A 153 7.63 -11.59 5.59
CA ARG A 153 6.77 -12.37 4.73
C ARG A 153 5.28 -12.03 4.93
N ALA A 154 4.81 -11.84 6.17
CA ALA A 154 3.44 -11.39 6.43
C ALA A 154 3.21 -10.00 5.82
N VAL A 155 4.11 -9.03 6.03
CA VAL A 155 4.00 -7.65 5.50
C VAL A 155 4.18 -7.58 3.97
N LEU A 156 5.00 -8.44 3.39
CA LEU A 156 5.23 -8.53 1.94
C LEU A 156 4.10 -9.28 1.23
N ASP A 157 3.46 -10.25 1.90
CA ASP A 157 2.20 -10.90 1.48
C ASP A 157 0.94 -10.13 1.92
N VAL A 158 1.05 -9.07 2.75
CA VAL A 158 0.02 -8.04 2.93
C VAL A 158 0.03 -7.19 1.66
N SER A 159 -0.39 -7.84 0.57
CA SER A 159 -1.19 -7.24 -0.48
C SER A 159 -2.49 -6.82 0.20
N PRO A 160 -2.85 -5.53 0.23
CA PRO A 160 -4.04 -5.10 0.93
C PRO A 160 -5.26 -5.65 0.21
N ARG A 161 -5.77 -6.72 0.82
CA ARG A 161 -7.20 -6.98 0.96
C ARG A 161 -7.96 -5.76 1.51
N ASP A 162 -7.28 -4.74 2.04
CA ASP A 162 -7.89 -3.58 2.72
C ASP A 162 -8.87 -2.73 1.90
N ASP A 163 -8.86 -2.81 0.57
CA ASP A 163 -9.86 -2.11 -0.22
C ASP A 163 -10.83 -3.05 -0.94
N LEU A 164 -10.54 -4.36 -1.04
CA LEU A 164 -11.46 -5.30 -1.69
C LEU A 164 -12.59 -5.56 -0.71
N PRO A 165 -13.86 -5.60 -1.18
CA PRO A 165 -14.92 -6.07 -0.31
C PRO A 165 -14.54 -7.44 0.23
N GLU A 166 -14.91 -7.72 1.49
CA GLU A 166 -14.78 -9.04 2.09
C GLU A 166 -15.15 -10.13 1.10
N GLU A 167 -14.44 -11.26 1.13
CA GLU A 167 -14.76 -12.34 0.19
C GLU A 167 -16.20 -12.82 0.42
N ALA A 168 -16.94 -12.99 -0.69
CA ALA A 168 -18.33 -13.41 -0.61
C ALA A 168 -18.43 -14.87 -0.12
N GLU A 169 -19.18 -15.08 0.94
CA GLU A 169 -19.46 -16.37 1.56
C GLU A 169 -20.47 -17.16 0.73
N VAL A 170 -20.48 -18.49 0.85
CA VAL A 170 -21.33 -19.38 0.03
C VAL A 170 -22.81 -19.00 0.11
N GLU A 171 -23.24 -18.41 1.23
CA GLU A 171 -24.61 -17.97 1.51
C GLU A 171 -24.99 -16.65 0.80
N ASP A 172 -24.01 -15.88 0.32
CA ASP A 172 -24.27 -14.62 -0.39
C ASP A 172 -24.94 -14.89 -1.74
N ALA A 173 -26.19 -14.40 -1.88
CA ALA A 173 -26.98 -14.54 -3.08
C ALA A 173 -26.39 -13.76 -4.27
N GLU A 174 -25.81 -12.59 -4.01
CA GLU A 174 -25.13 -11.75 -5.00
C GLU A 174 -23.65 -11.61 -4.68
N VAL A 175 -22.83 -11.62 -5.74
CA VAL A 175 -21.37 -11.51 -5.64
C VAL A 175 -20.91 -10.38 -6.55
N ALA A 176 -20.12 -9.47 -6.00
CA ALA A 176 -19.43 -8.44 -6.76
C ALA A 176 -18.11 -9.01 -7.29
N VAL A 177 -17.93 -9.04 -8.61
CA VAL A 177 -16.71 -9.53 -9.24
C VAL A 177 -15.79 -8.36 -9.56
N TYR A 178 -14.53 -8.51 -9.16
CA TYR A 178 -13.46 -7.56 -9.47
C TYR A 178 -12.40 -8.25 -10.31
N VAL A 179 -11.91 -7.57 -11.34
CA VAL A 179 -10.69 -7.95 -12.05
C VAL A 179 -9.51 -7.28 -11.36
N LEU A 180 -8.39 -7.99 -11.22
CA LEU A 180 -7.17 -7.49 -10.60
C LEU A 180 -6.09 -7.36 -11.67
N ASN A 181 -5.30 -6.28 -11.57
CA ASN A 181 -4.18 -6.07 -12.47
C ASN A 181 -3.13 -7.17 -12.28
N ASP A 182 -2.59 -7.63 -13.39
CA ASP A 182 -1.35 -8.37 -13.45
C ASP A 182 -0.43 -7.62 -14.44
N ASP A 183 0.80 -7.34 -14.05
CA ASP A 183 1.73 -6.51 -14.84
C ASP A 183 2.27 -7.23 -16.09
N THR A 184 1.77 -8.44 -16.37
CA THR A 184 2.30 -9.34 -17.40
C THR A 184 1.40 -9.48 -18.61
N SER A 185 0.09 -9.30 -18.44
CA SER A 185 -0.89 -9.49 -19.50
C SER A 185 -1.01 -8.27 -20.38
N THR A 186 -1.18 -8.51 -21.69
CA THR A 186 -1.34 -7.40 -22.64
C THR A 186 -2.72 -6.77 -22.51
N MET A 187 -2.85 -5.49 -22.86
CA MET A 187 -4.16 -4.81 -22.85
C MET A 187 -5.17 -5.50 -23.77
N GLU A 188 -4.73 -6.05 -24.90
CA GLU A 188 -5.59 -6.78 -25.86
C GLU A 188 -6.14 -8.07 -25.26
N ASP A 189 -5.31 -8.83 -24.54
CA ASP A 189 -5.75 -10.06 -23.87
C ASP A 189 -6.76 -9.76 -22.77
N VAL A 190 -6.49 -8.76 -21.93
CA VAL A 190 -7.40 -8.34 -20.86
C VAL A 190 -8.73 -7.87 -21.45
N LEU A 191 -8.69 -7.10 -22.55
CA LEU A 191 -9.87 -6.67 -23.28
C LEU A 191 -10.69 -7.85 -23.79
N HIS A 192 -10.05 -8.84 -24.40
CA HIS A 192 -10.70 -10.05 -24.87
C HIS A 192 -11.39 -10.79 -23.72
N ILE A 193 -10.67 -11.00 -22.62
CA ILE A 193 -11.19 -11.72 -21.44
C ILE A 193 -12.37 -10.97 -20.83
N LEU A 194 -12.32 -9.63 -20.73
CA LEU A 194 -13.44 -8.84 -20.22
C LEU A 194 -14.64 -8.86 -21.16
N ALA A 195 -14.40 -8.81 -22.48
CA ALA A 195 -15.47 -8.80 -23.48
C ALA A 195 -16.19 -10.14 -23.58
N HIS A 196 -15.45 -11.26 -23.58
CA HIS A 196 -16.01 -12.60 -23.77
C HIS A 196 -16.27 -13.34 -22.45
N GLY A 197 -15.46 -13.09 -21.42
CA GLY A 197 -15.62 -13.65 -20.08
C GLY A 197 -16.84 -13.11 -19.33
N PHE A 198 -17.21 -11.86 -19.57
CA PHE A 198 -18.25 -11.15 -18.82
C PHE A 198 -19.30 -10.47 -19.69
N ASP A 199 -19.27 -10.70 -21.01
CA ASP A 199 -20.12 -10.02 -22.01
C ASP A 199 -20.09 -8.50 -21.88
N LEU A 200 -18.93 -7.92 -21.57
CA LEU A 200 -18.80 -6.47 -21.50
C LEU A 200 -18.73 -5.86 -22.91
N PRO A 201 -19.60 -4.89 -23.25
CA PRO A 201 -19.47 -4.14 -24.49
C PRO A 201 -18.08 -3.50 -24.60
N GLY A 202 -17.50 -3.44 -25.81
CA GLY A 202 -16.10 -3.02 -26.02
C GLY A 202 -15.70 -1.73 -25.30
N ARG A 203 -16.56 -0.70 -25.27
CA ARG A 203 -16.28 0.54 -24.51
C ARG A 203 -16.20 0.32 -22.99
N ARG A 204 -17.06 -0.54 -22.42
CA ARG A 204 -17.03 -0.89 -20.98
C ARG A 204 -15.83 -1.77 -20.65
N ALA A 205 -15.53 -2.76 -21.49
CA ALA A 205 -14.33 -3.59 -21.35
C ALA A 205 -13.07 -2.72 -21.34
N TYR A 206 -12.95 -1.77 -22.29
CA TYR A 206 -11.82 -0.83 -22.36
C TYR A 206 -11.72 0.06 -21.13
N HIS A 207 -12.83 0.63 -20.67
CA HIS A 207 -12.84 1.42 -19.44
C HIS A 207 -12.43 0.61 -18.21
N ARG A 208 -12.91 -0.64 -18.07
CA ARG A 208 -12.54 -1.53 -16.96
C ARG A 208 -11.09 -1.97 -17.04
N MET A 209 -10.58 -2.29 -18.23
CA MET A 209 -9.17 -2.58 -18.46
C MET A 209 -8.29 -1.40 -18.02
N LEU A 210 -8.56 -0.17 -18.51
CA LEU A 210 -7.78 1.00 -18.10
C LEU A 210 -7.89 1.29 -16.61
N THR A 211 -9.08 1.13 -16.04
CA THR A 211 -9.29 1.28 -14.59
C THR A 211 -8.45 0.27 -13.83
N THR A 212 -8.39 -0.98 -14.30
CA THR A 212 -7.58 -2.05 -13.71
C THR A 212 -6.10 -1.74 -13.83
N HIS A 213 -5.64 -1.32 -15.01
CA HIS A 213 -4.25 -0.95 -15.26
C HIS A 213 -3.78 0.20 -14.36
N TYR A 214 -4.60 1.26 -14.22
CA TYR A 214 -4.22 2.45 -13.45
C TYR A 214 -4.55 2.36 -11.96
N ARG A 215 -5.56 1.59 -11.55
CA ARG A 215 -6.03 1.50 -10.15
C ARG A 215 -5.84 0.12 -9.51
N GLY A 216 -5.25 -0.83 -10.24
CA GLY A 216 -4.90 -2.16 -9.75
C GLY A 216 -6.05 -3.14 -9.77
N ARG A 217 -7.27 -2.63 -10.00
CA ARG A 217 -8.51 -3.41 -10.03
C ARG A 217 -9.66 -2.61 -10.62
N ALA A 218 -10.69 -3.32 -11.07
CA ALA A 218 -11.96 -2.72 -11.42
C ALA A 218 -13.13 -3.63 -11.07
N HIS A 219 -14.24 -3.04 -10.63
CA HIS A 219 -15.52 -3.75 -10.49
C HIS A 219 -16.04 -4.12 -11.89
N VAL A 220 -16.10 -5.40 -12.17
CA VAL A 220 -16.56 -5.92 -13.48
C VAL A 220 -18.08 -5.91 -13.53
N GLY A 221 -18.72 -6.40 -12.46
CA GLY A 221 -20.16 -6.45 -12.31
C GLY A 221 -20.58 -7.13 -11.02
N THR A 222 -21.87 -7.04 -10.72
CA THR A 222 -22.51 -7.78 -9.63
C THR A 222 -23.47 -8.77 -10.25
N TYR A 223 -23.40 -10.03 -9.80
CA TYR A 223 -24.17 -11.12 -10.37
C TYR A 223 -24.75 -12.01 -9.27
N PRO A 224 -25.86 -12.72 -9.52
CA PRO A 224 -26.21 -13.88 -8.72
C PRO A 224 -25.02 -14.85 -8.66
N ARG A 225 -24.77 -15.48 -7.51
CA ARG A 225 -23.59 -16.33 -7.28
C ARG A 225 -23.32 -17.34 -8.39
N ALA A 226 -24.32 -18.14 -8.77
CA ALA A 226 -24.17 -19.13 -9.84
C ALA A 226 -23.74 -18.50 -11.17
N ARG A 227 -24.28 -17.31 -11.51
CA ARG A 227 -23.88 -16.58 -12.72
C ARG A 227 -22.48 -16.00 -12.59
N ALA A 228 -22.08 -15.52 -11.42
CA ALA A 228 -20.71 -15.06 -11.18
C ALA A 228 -19.70 -16.19 -11.42
N GLU A 229 -20.00 -17.39 -10.94
CA GLU A 229 -19.16 -18.59 -11.11
C GLU A 229 -19.05 -19.01 -12.58
N GLU A 230 -20.15 -19.03 -13.33
CA GLU A 230 -20.14 -19.28 -14.78
C GLU A 230 -19.24 -18.28 -15.51
N ARG A 231 -19.38 -16.98 -15.22
CA ARG A 231 -18.56 -15.93 -15.85
C ARG A 231 -17.09 -16.03 -15.49
N LEU A 232 -16.78 -16.33 -14.23
CA LEU A 232 -15.41 -16.54 -13.78
C LEU A 232 -14.77 -17.74 -14.48
N ALA A 233 -15.52 -18.84 -14.65
CA ALA A 233 -15.04 -20.01 -15.39
C ALA A 233 -14.78 -19.68 -16.87
N GLU A 234 -15.67 -18.93 -17.51
CA GLU A 234 -15.53 -18.46 -18.89
C GLU A 234 -14.34 -17.51 -19.07
N ALA A 235 -14.19 -16.53 -18.18
CA ALA A 235 -13.05 -15.61 -18.17
C ALA A 235 -11.73 -16.35 -17.94
N THR A 236 -11.69 -17.31 -17.01
CA THR A 236 -10.51 -18.13 -16.72
C THR A 236 -10.12 -18.99 -17.92
N ARG A 237 -11.10 -19.56 -18.63
CA ARG A 237 -10.86 -20.31 -19.86
C ARG A 237 -10.21 -19.43 -20.93
N HIS A 238 -10.76 -18.23 -21.17
CA HIS A 238 -10.18 -17.29 -22.12
C HIS A 238 -8.80 -16.77 -21.73
N ALA A 239 -8.54 -16.64 -20.43
CA ALA A 239 -7.22 -16.28 -19.91
C ALA A 239 -6.20 -17.41 -20.17
N ALA A 240 -6.58 -18.65 -19.90
CA ALA A 240 -5.73 -19.82 -20.14
C ALA A 240 -5.39 -20.01 -21.63
N GLU A 241 -6.37 -19.84 -22.52
CA GLU A 241 -6.17 -19.88 -23.98
C GLU A 241 -5.13 -18.86 -24.48
N ARG A 242 -4.94 -17.76 -23.74
CA ARG A 242 -4.04 -16.65 -24.07
C ARG A 242 -2.76 -16.63 -23.24
N PHE A 243 -2.56 -17.61 -22.36
CA PHE A 243 -1.46 -17.62 -21.38
C PHE A 243 -1.45 -16.35 -20.50
N CYS A 244 -2.63 -15.80 -20.21
CA CYS A 244 -2.84 -14.62 -19.39
C CYS A 244 -3.00 -15.02 -17.92
N LEU A 245 -2.28 -14.34 -17.02
CA LEU A 245 -2.25 -14.62 -15.58
C LEU A 245 -3.24 -13.75 -14.77
N ILE A 246 -4.21 -13.15 -15.45
CA ILE A 246 -5.18 -12.24 -14.83
C ILE A 246 -5.97 -12.96 -13.74
N ARG A 247 -6.22 -12.24 -12.64
CA ARG A 247 -6.93 -12.76 -11.47
C ARG A 247 -8.23 -12.03 -11.25
N PHE A 248 -9.17 -12.72 -10.63
CA PHE A 248 -10.46 -12.18 -10.25
C PHE A 248 -10.71 -12.38 -8.76
N HIS A 249 -11.41 -11.42 -8.15
CA HIS A 249 -11.86 -11.46 -6.75
C HIS A 249 -13.38 -11.46 -6.67
N ARG A 250 -13.92 -12.23 -5.71
CA ARG A 250 -15.34 -12.30 -5.40
C ARG A 250 -15.59 -11.57 -4.09
N GLY A 251 -16.06 -10.34 -4.17
CA GLY A 251 -16.39 -9.55 -3.00
C GLY A 251 -17.88 -9.62 -2.63
N LYS A 252 -18.19 -9.45 -1.35
CA LYS A 252 -19.53 -9.12 -0.87
C LYS A 252 -20.03 -7.88 -1.59
N VAL A 253 -21.32 -7.84 -1.89
CA VAL A 253 -21.95 -6.64 -2.44
C VAL A 253 -22.01 -5.61 -1.33
N LEU A 254 -21.17 -4.58 -1.43
CA LEU A 254 -21.31 -3.42 -0.56
C LEU A 254 -22.67 -2.79 -0.90
N GLY A 255 -23.56 -2.71 0.09
CA GLY A 255 -24.86 -2.06 -0.06
C GLY A 255 -24.72 -0.65 -0.67
N PRO A 256 -25.80 -0.06 -1.19
CA PRO A 256 -25.72 1.21 -1.91
C PRO A 256 -24.92 2.24 -1.08
N PRO A 257 -23.90 2.89 -1.67
CA PRO A 257 -23.07 3.83 -0.94
C PRO A 257 -23.91 5.09 -0.68
N TYR A 258 -24.52 5.15 0.50
CA TYR A 258 -25.37 6.26 0.98
C TYR A 258 -26.63 6.53 0.15
N ARG A 259 -27.79 6.53 0.82
CA ARG A 259 -28.95 7.34 0.39
C ARG A 259 -28.91 8.67 1.12
#